data_AF-A0A1F4QEA0-F1
#
_entry.id   AF-A0A1F4QEA0-F1
#
_cell.length_a   1.000
_cell.length_b   1.000
_cell.length_c   1.000
_cell.angle_alpha   90.00
_cell.angle_beta   90.00
_cell.angle_gamma   90.00
#
_symmetry.space_group_name_H-M   'P 1'
#
loop_
_entity.id
_entity.type
_entity.pdbx_description
1 polymer ?
#
loop_
_entity_poly.entity_id
_entity_poly.type
_entity_poly.pdbx_seq_one_letter_code
_entity_poly.pdbx_strand_id
1 'polypeptide(L)'
;MSHRPLRSYAKFLVVLGWLHVVLFALAGFAPWFIFAGQPIPVEAPWDAWAMYAAPAVGLLVGALAGLGYFVLSGLIRVFLDQRDLLEELLQTNRRLLQIMESRQAPEHPATKDPFDLSDLKGTDEPLL
;
A
#
# COMPACT_ATOMS: atom_id res chain seq x y z
N MET A 1 -2.79 6.76 11.84
CA MET A 1 -1.35 6.67 12.17
C MET A 1 -0.57 6.96 10.90
N SER A 2 0.51 7.75 10.94
CA SER A 2 1.22 8.23 9.73
C SER A 2 1.88 7.09 8.94
N HIS A 3 1.35 6.73 7.76
CA HIS A 3 1.85 5.69 6.84
C HIS A 3 3.14 6.07 6.09
N ARG A 4 3.76 7.23 6.42
CA ARG A 4 5.03 7.71 5.84
C ARG A 4 6.19 6.69 5.85
N PRO A 5 6.45 5.89 6.91
CA PRO A 5 7.62 5.02 6.92
C PRO A 5 7.50 3.87 5.92
N LEU A 6 6.31 3.28 5.74
CA LEU A 6 6.09 2.15 4.83
C LEU A 6 6.27 2.54 3.35
N ARG A 7 5.85 3.76 2.99
CA ARG A 7 6.08 4.31 1.65
C ARG A 7 7.58 4.58 1.39
N SER A 8 8.33 4.90 2.44
CA SER A 8 9.79 5.06 2.38
C SER A 8 10.49 3.70 2.17
N TYR A 9 10.02 2.64 2.85
CA TYR A 9 10.53 1.28 2.65
C TYR A 9 10.36 0.79 1.20
N ALA A 10 9.22 1.04 0.57
CA ALA A 10 9.02 0.68 -0.83
C ALA A 10 10.02 1.39 -1.77
N LYS A 11 10.31 2.68 -1.53
CA LYS A 11 11.34 3.39 -2.30
C LYS A 11 12.74 2.82 -2.05
N PHE A 12 13.05 2.48 -0.81
CA PHE A 12 14.34 1.87 -0.45
C PHE A 12 14.55 0.52 -1.15
N LEU A 13 13.51 -0.32 -1.22
CA LEU A 13 13.57 -1.60 -1.94
C LEU A 13 13.82 -1.42 -3.45
N VAL A 14 13.22 -0.40 -4.08
CA VAL A 14 13.49 -0.06 -5.49
C VAL A 14 14.96 0.32 -5.70
N VAL A 15 15.51 1.15 -4.82
CA VAL A 15 16.93 1.55 -4.88
C VAL A 15 17.83 0.34 -4.65
N LEU A 16 17.48 -0.52 -3.70
CA LEU A 16 18.22 -1.75 -3.43
C LEU A 16 18.19 -2.72 -4.63
N GLY A 17 17.05 -2.83 -5.32
CA GLY A 17 16.92 -3.61 -6.54
C GLY A 17 17.84 -3.10 -7.66
N TRP A 18 17.82 -1.78 -7.91
CA TRP A 18 18.75 -1.17 -8.87
C TRP A 18 20.22 -1.35 -8.49
N LEU A 19 20.54 -1.27 -7.20
CA LEU A 19 21.91 -1.48 -6.72
C LEU A 19 22.41 -2.90 -7.04
N HIS A 20 21.57 -3.93 -6.88
CA HIS A 20 21.94 -5.30 -7.26
C HIS A 20 22.14 -5.44 -8.77
N VAL A 21 21.26 -4.85 -9.58
CA VAL A 21 21.42 -4.85 -11.05
C VAL A 21 22.77 -4.25 -11.45
N VAL A 22 23.11 -3.08 -10.90
CA VAL A 22 24.36 -2.38 -11.21
C VAL A 22 25.57 -3.18 -10.72
N LEU A 23 25.52 -3.70 -9.50
CA LEU A 23 26.65 -4.42 -8.90
C LEU A 23 26.95 -5.72 -9.65
N PHE A 24 25.92 -6.51 -9.99
CA PHE A 24 26.11 -7.74 -10.76
C PHE A 24 26.46 -7.48 -12.23
N ALA A 25 25.95 -6.41 -12.84
CA ALA A 25 26.38 -5.98 -14.17
C ALA A 25 27.88 -5.66 -14.17
N LEU A 26 28.35 -4.86 -13.21
CA LEU A 26 29.77 -4.52 -13.07
C LEU A 26 30.62 -5.76 -12.76
N ALA A 27 30.13 -6.67 -11.90
CA ALA A 27 30.81 -7.93 -11.62
C ALA A 27 30.94 -8.82 -12.86
N GLY A 28 29.92 -8.86 -13.73
CA GLY A 28 29.96 -9.57 -15.02
C GLY A 28 31.01 -9.00 -15.99
N PHE A 29 31.31 -7.71 -15.87
CA PHE A 29 32.38 -7.06 -16.62
C PHE A 29 33.77 -7.23 -15.99
N ALA A 30 33.88 -7.62 -14.73
CA ALA A 30 35.17 -7.73 -14.03
C ALA A 30 36.22 -8.61 -14.76
N PRO A 31 35.86 -9.76 -15.37
CA PRO A 31 36.83 -10.58 -16.11
C PRO A 31 37.50 -9.83 -17.26
N TRP A 32 36.78 -8.92 -17.93
CA TRP A 32 37.33 -8.17 -19.07
C TRP A 32 38.42 -7.18 -18.66
N PHE A 33 38.34 -6.63 -17.46
CA PHE A 33 39.34 -5.71 -16.93
C PHE A 33 40.51 -6.43 -16.28
N ILE A 34 40.27 -7.58 -15.63
CA ILE A 34 41.32 -8.38 -14.98
C ILE A 34 42.22 -9.06 -16.02
N PHE A 35 41.65 -9.53 -17.14
CA PHE A 35 42.39 -10.21 -18.20
C PHE A 35 42.80 -9.30 -19.36
N ALA A 36 42.56 -7.99 -19.25
CA ALA A 36 43.00 -7.03 -20.26
C ALA A 36 44.53 -7.06 -20.43
N GLY A 37 44.99 -7.66 -21.53
CA GLY A 37 46.42 -7.76 -21.87
C GLY A 37 47.13 -9.02 -21.37
N GLN A 38 46.43 -9.96 -20.74
CA GLN A 38 47.00 -11.28 -20.39
C GLN A 38 46.49 -12.35 -21.37
N PRO A 39 47.34 -13.29 -21.81
CA PRO A 39 46.89 -14.40 -22.64
C PRO A 39 45.89 -15.24 -21.84
N ILE A 40 44.70 -15.47 -22.43
CA ILE A 40 43.65 -16.27 -21.82
C ILE A 40 44.23 -17.68 -21.57
N PRO A 41 44.19 -18.19 -20.33
CA PRO A 41 44.71 -19.52 -20.04
C PRO A 41 43.91 -20.56 -20.83
N VAL A 42 44.61 -21.27 -21.73
CA VAL A 42 44.05 -22.31 -22.62
C VAL A 42 43.46 -23.49 -21.82
N GLU A 43 43.78 -23.59 -20.53
CA GLU A 43 43.33 -24.66 -19.61
C GLU A 43 42.04 -24.31 -18.84
N ALA A 44 41.38 -23.19 -19.12
CA ALA A 44 40.13 -22.87 -18.45
C ALA A 44 39.04 -23.91 -18.81
N PRO A 45 38.31 -24.48 -17.83
CA PRO A 45 37.28 -25.50 -18.09
C PRO A 45 36.09 -24.97 -18.90
N TRP A 46 35.98 -23.65 -19.01
CA TRP A 46 34.99 -22.95 -19.81
C TRP A 46 35.77 -22.21 -20.89
N ASP A 47 35.57 -22.67 -22.13
CA ASP A 47 36.23 -22.17 -23.33
C ASP A 47 36.03 -20.65 -23.51
N ALA A 48 36.82 -19.99 -24.37
CA ALA A 48 36.98 -18.53 -24.41
C ALA A 48 35.65 -17.74 -24.53
N TRP A 49 34.60 -18.37 -25.07
CA TRP A 49 33.25 -17.81 -25.17
C TRP A 49 32.64 -17.40 -23.81
N ALA A 50 33.00 -18.08 -22.71
CA ALA A 50 32.45 -17.80 -21.38
C ALA A 50 32.86 -16.40 -20.89
N MET A 51 34.05 -15.94 -21.27
CA MET A 51 34.52 -14.60 -20.96
C MET A 51 33.67 -13.55 -21.70
N TYR A 52 33.31 -13.80 -22.95
CA TYR A 52 32.43 -12.92 -23.72
C TYR A 52 30.97 -12.93 -23.24
N ALA A 53 30.52 -14.05 -22.67
CA ALA A 53 29.18 -14.18 -22.10
C ALA A 53 29.06 -13.60 -20.68
N ALA A 54 30.18 -13.45 -19.95
CA ALA A 54 30.19 -12.99 -18.56
C ALA A 54 29.42 -11.68 -18.29
N PRO A 55 29.52 -10.64 -19.14
CA PRO A 55 28.72 -9.41 -18.97
C PRO A 55 27.21 -9.66 -19.08
N ALA A 56 26.79 -10.49 -20.04
CA ALA A 56 25.39 -10.85 -20.23
C ALA A 56 24.85 -11.68 -19.06
N VAL A 57 25.66 -12.61 -18.53
CA VAL A 57 25.31 -13.41 -17.34
C VAL A 57 25.21 -12.52 -16.10
N GLY A 58 26.15 -11.59 -15.90
CA GLY A 58 26.09 -10.64 -14.79
C GLY A 58 24.85 -9.76 -14.85
N LEU A 59 24.49 -9.25 -16.03
CA LEU A 59 23.24 -8.51 -16.22
C LEU A 59 22.00 -9.37 -15.96
N LEU A 60 21.97 -10.62 -16.45
CA LEU A 60 20.85 -11.52 -16.23
C LEU A 60 20.64 -11.81 -14.74
N VAL A 61 21.71 -12.17 -14.03
CA VAL A 61 21.66 -12.45 -12.59
C VAL A 61 21.27 -11.20 -11.80
N GLY A 62 21.84 -10.04 -12.15
CA GLY A 62 21.49 -8.76 -11.57
C GLY A 62 20.02 -8.40 -11.78
N ALA A 63 19.50 -8.62 -12.99
CA ALA A 63 18.10 -8.38 -13.33
C ALA A 63 17.15 -9.31 -12.57
N LEU A 64 17.47 -10.60 -12.45
CA LEU A 64 16.67 -11.57 -11.70
C LEU A 64 16.64 -11.23 -10.20
N ALA A 65 17.79 -10.89 -9.62
CA ALA A 65 17.87 -10.45 -8.23
C ALA A 65 17.10 -9.14 -8.02
N GLY A 66 17.30 -8.15 -8.90
CA GLY A 66 16.60 -6.88 -8.87
C GLY A 66 15.08 -7.02 -8.99
N LEU A 67 14.60 -7.92 -9.85
CA LEU A 67 13.18 -8.20 -10.08
C LEU A 67 12.47 -8.57 -8.77
N GLY A 68 13.10 -9.38 -7.91
CA GLY A 68 12.54 -9.73 -6.61
C GLY A 68 12.26 -8.50 -5.73
N TYR A 69 13.20 -7.56 -5.69
CA TYR A 69 13.04 -6.31 -4.95
C TYR A 69 11.98 -5.38 -5.56
N PHE A 70 11.87 -5.32 -6.89
CA PHE A 70 10.84 -4.55 -7.57
C PHE A 70 9.43 -5.10 -7.30
N VAL A 71 9.27 -6.43 -7.41
CA VAL A 71 7.99 -7.11 -7.13
C VAL A 71 7.58 -6.87 -5.68
N LEU A 72 8.50 -7.05 -4.72
CA LEU A 72 8.20 -6.83 -3.31
C LEU A 72 7.83 -5.38 -3.00
N SER A 73 8.53 -4.41 -3.60
CA SER A 73 8.16 -2.98 -3.50
C SER A 73 6.76 -2.71 -4.07
N GLY A 74 6.45 -3.27 -5.24
CA GLY A 74 5.15 -3.14 -5.88
C GLY A 74 4.03 -3.70 -5.00
N LEU A 75 4.24 -4.89 -4.45
CA LEU A 75 3.29 -5.54 -3.54
C LEU A 75 3.01 -4.66 -2.31
N ILE A 76 4.06 -4.13 -1.66
CA ILE A 76 3.91 -3.24 -0.50
C ILE A 76 3.08 -2.00 -0.85
N ARG A 77 3.31 -1.39 -2.03
CA ARG A 77 2.52 -0.24 -2.47
C ARG A 77 1.05 -0.57 -2.67
N VAL A 78 0.74 -1.70 -3.31
CA VAL A 78 -0.66 -2.13 -3.54
C VAL A 78 -1.36 -2.40 -2.21
N PHE A 79 -0.70 -3.08 -1.27
CA PHE A 79 -1.28 -3.31 0.05
C PHE A 79 -1.53 -2.03 0.84
N LEU A 80 -0.63 -1.04 0.75
CA LEU A 80 -0.83 0.26 1.38
C LEU A 80 -2.01 1.02 0.74
N ASP A 81 -2.09 1.01 -0.59
CA ASP A 81 -3.15 1.69 -1.33
C ASP A 81 -4.53 1.11 -1.00
N GLN A 82 -4.65 -0.22 -0.94
CA GLN A 82 -5.87 -0.89 -0.49
C GLN A 82 -6.25 -0.56 0.96
N ARG A 83 -5.26 -0.42 1.84
CA ARG A 83 -5.52 -0.04 3.24
C ARG A 83 -5.96 1.41 3.38
N ASP A 84 -5.34 2.33 2.63
CA ASP A 84 -5.72 3.74 2.63
C ASP A 84 -7.15 3.92 2.10
N LEU A 85 -7.51 3.23 1.00
CA LEU A 85 -8.88 3.19 0.47
C LEU A 85 -9.89 2.65 1.48
N LEU A 86 -9.54 1.58 2.21
CA LEU A 86 -10.42 1.00 3.23
C LEU A 86 -10.59 1.95 4.43
N GLU A 87 -9.53 2.64 4.85
CA GLU A 87 -9.56 3.62 5.93
C GLU A 87 -10.41 4.85 5.54
N GLU A 88 -10.31 5.31 4.30
CA GLU A 88 -11.13 6.39 3.74
C GLU A 88 -12.61 6.00 3.63
N LEU A 89 -12.91 4.76 3.20
CA LEU A 89 -14.27 4.22 3.19
C LEU A 89 -14.87 4.13 4.59
N LEU A 90 -14.11 3.68 5.59
CA LEU A 90 -14.56 3.61 6.98
C LEU A 90 -14.84 5.01 7.56
N GLN A 91 -13.98 5.99 7.27
CA GLN A 91 -14.22 7.37 7.69
C GLN A 91 -15.46 7.96 7.01
N THR A 92 -15.64 7.70 5.72
CA THR A 92 -16.82 8.15 4.97
C THR A 92 -18.09 7.51 5.50
N ASN A 93 -18.07 6.20 5.78
CA ASN A 93 -19.20 5.49 6.37
C ASN A 93 -19.55 6.03 7.76
N ARG A 94 -18.56 6.31 8.62
CA ARG A 94 -18.81 6.96 9.93
C ARG A 94 -19.44 8.35 9.78
N ARG A 95 -18.98 9.15 8.81
CA ARG A 95 -19.59 10.47 8.54
C ARG A 95 -21.04 10.33 8.06
N LEU A 96 -21.31 9.36 7.17
CA LEU A 96 -22.67 9.08 6.70
C LEU A 96 -23.59 8.61 7.83
N LEU A 97 -23.11 7.73 8.71
CA LEU A 97 -23.85 7.30 9.89
C LEU A 97 -24.14 8.47 10.84
N GLN A 98 -23.17 9.35 11.11
CA GLN A 98 -23.39 10.56 11.92
C GLN A 98 -24.43 11.49 11.27
N ILE A 99 -24.43 11.63 9.94
CA ILE A 99 -25.45 12.42 9.23
C ILE A 99 -26.82 11.76 9.37
N MET A 100 -26.91 10.43 9.21
CA MET A 100 -28.17 9.69 9.38
C MET A 100 -28.70 9.80 10.82
N GLU A 101 -27.85 9.61 11.84
CA GLU A 101 -28.20 9.80 13.25
C GLU A 101 -28.60 11.25 13.54
N SER A 102 -27.92 12.23 12.95
CA SER A 102 -28.30 13.65 13.11
C SER A 102 -29.63 14.00 12.44
N ARG A 103 -30.03 13.26 11.40
CA ARG A 103 -31.38 13.34 10.82
C ARG A 103 -32.42 12.57 11.64
N GLN A 104 -31.98 11.76 12.60
CA GLN A 104 -32.81 10.85 13.36
C GLN A 104 -32.75 11.19 14.87
N ALA A 105 -33.20 12.39 15.24
CA ALA A 105 -33.70 12.67 16.59
C ALA A 105 -34.59 13.94 16.62
N PRO A 106 -35.63 14.04 17.48
CA PRO A 106 -36.30 13.03 18.30
C PRO A 106 -37.73 12.74 17.77
N GLU A 107 -38.43 11.82 18.46
CA GLU A 107 -39.87 11.59 18.36
C GLU A 107 -40.65 12.86 18.02
N HIS A 108 -41.64 12.72 17.12
CA HIS A 108 -42.72 13.71 17.04
C HIS A 108 -43.13 14.05 18.48
N PRO A 109 -43.12 15.32 18.91
CA PRO A 109 -43.90 15.67 20.08
C PRO A 109 -45.30 15.16 19.76
N ALA A 110 -45.80 14.24 20.58
CA ALA A 110 -47.16 13.72 20.45
C ALA A 110 -48.04 14.90 20.11
N THR A 111 -48.62 14.87 18.91
CA THR A 111 -49.56 15.88 18.45
C THR A 111 -50.63 15.91 19.52
N LYS A 112 -50.57 16.88 20.43
CA LYS A 112 -51.58 17.04 21.47
C LYS A 112 -52.85 17.28 20.67
N ASP A 113 -53.71 16.27 20.65
CA ASP A 113 -54.91 16.28 19.85
C ASP A 113 -55.68 17.54 20.25
N PRO A 114 -55.95 18.49 19.33
CA PRO A 114 -56.66 19.72 19.67
C PRO A 114 -58.10 19.46 20.19
N PHE A 115 -58.54 18.19 20.17
CA PHE A 115 -59.80 17.71 20.71
C PHE A 115 -59.69 16.94 22.02
N ASP A 116 -58.55 16.97 22.71
CA ASP A 116 -58.41 16.36 24.05
C ASP A 116 -59.13 17.21 25.10
N LEU A 117 -60.41 16.89 25.32
CA LEU A 117 -61.33 17.54 26.26
C LEU A 117 -61.22 17.00 27.69
N SER A 118 -60.16 16.23 27.99
CA SER A 118 -59.95 15.64 29.33
C SER A 118 -59.80 16.69 30.44
N ASP A 119 -59.35 17.90 30.11
CA ASP A 119 -59.26 19.04 31.05
C ASP A 119 -60.62 19.72 31.34
N LEU A 120 -61.66 19.49 30.53
CA LEU A 120 -63.00 20.08 30.73
C LEU A 120 -63.94 19.24 31.60
N LYS A 121 -63.52 18.02 31.97
CA LYS A 121 -64.31 17.07 32.78
C LYS A 121 -64.06 17.20 34.30
N GLY A 122 -63.55 18.35 34.75
CA GLY A 122 -63.10 18.57 36.13
C GLY A 122 -63.91 19.59 36.96
N THR A 123 -64.93 20.24 36.38
CA THR A 123 -65.67 21.34 37.05
C THR A 123 -67.11 21.00 37.44
N ASP A 124 -67.36 19.75 37.85
CA ASP A 124 -68.57 19.43 38.62
C ASP A 124 -68.20 19.46 40.11
N GLU A 125 -68.07 20.67 40.66
CA GLU A 125 -68.14 20.86 42.12
C GLU A 125 -69.54 20.49 42.61
N PRO A 126 -69.68 19.69 43.69
CA PRO A 126 -70.97 19.42 44.29
C PRO A 126 -71.43 20.67 45.04
N LEU A 127 -72.47 21.33 44.54
CA LEU A 127 -73.21 22.32 45.32
C LEU A 127 -73.94 21.59 46.46
N LEU A 128 -73.54 21.94 47.68
CA LEU A 128 -74.22 21.68 48.95
C LEU A 128 -75.73 21.97 48.88
#